data_AF-A0AA91PRI0-F1
#
_entry.id   AF-A0AA91PRI0-F1
#
_cell.length_a   1.000
_cell.length_b   1.000
_cell.length_c   1.000
_cell.angle_alpha   90.00
_cell.angle_beta   90.00
_cell.angle_gamma   90.00
#
_symmetry.space_group_name_H-M   'P 1'
#
loop_
_entity.id
_entity.type
_entity.pdbx_description
1 polymer ?
#
loop_
_entity_poly.entity_id
_entity_poly.type
_entity_poly.pdbx_seq_one_letter_code
_entity_poly.pdbx_strand_id
1 'polypeptide(L)'
;MTEKWREDEEYMSYVADLLETDAVKKLADYTQHVHSTRLEHSISVSYYSYLLAKKWGGDAKATARAGLLHDLFYYDWRTTKFDEGSHAYVHPRIAVKNAEKITELSDLERDIILKHMWGATIAPPKYKESYIVTFVDKYCAVKEAAQPMTSSMRQKWQHYFGKEQSI
;
A
#
# COMPACT_ATOMS: atom_id res chain seq x y z
N MET A 1 3.45 -10.08 8.66
CA MET A 1 2.02 -10.24 8.31
C MET A 1 1.74 -11.71 8.09
N THR A 2 0.49 -12.18 8.13
CA THR A 2 0.22 -13.55 7.64
C THR A 2 0.15 -13.48 6.12
N GLU A 3 0.95 -14.31 5.42
CA GLU A 3 1.08 -14.35 3.95
C GLU A 3 -0.18 -14.89 3.24
N LYS A 4 -1.37 -14.63 3.78
CA LYS A 4 -2.66 -15.12 3.27
C LYS A 4 -2.92 -14.73 1.81
N TRP A 5 -2.34 -13.62 1.37
CA TRP A 5 -2.46 -13.14 0.00
C TRP A 5 -1.85 -14.11 -1.03
N ARG A 6 -0.83 -14.91 -0.64
CA ARG A 6 -0.22 -15.90 -1.53
C ARG A 6 -1.10 -17.12 -1.78
N GLU A 7 -1.99 -17.41 -0.84
CA GLU A 7 -2.91 -18.55 -0.87
C GLU A 7 -4.23 -18.20 -1.57
N ASP A 8 -4.51 -16.91 -1.81
CA ASP A 8 -5.67 -16.44 -2.56
C ASP A 8 -5.38 -16.52 -4.07
N GLU A 9 -5.77 -17.65 -4.67
CA GLU A 9 -5.52 -17.94 -6.10
C GLU A 9 -6.09 -16.87 -7.03
N GLU A 10 -7.25 -16.31 -6.70
CA GLU A 10 -7.88 -15.28 -7.53
C GLU A 10 -7.07 -13.98 -7.48
N TYR A 11 -6.70 -13.52 -6.28
CA TYR A 11 -5.82 -12.36 -6.13
C TYR A 11 -4.50 -12.57 -6.88
N MET A 12 -3.86 -13.72 -6.69
CA MET A 12 -2.60 -14.05 -7.37
C MET A 12 -2.76 -14.07 -8.89
N SER A 13 -3.88 -14.56 -9.42
CA SER A 13 -4.16 -14.53 -10.87
C SER A 13 -4.19 -13.10 -11.45
N TYR A 14 -4.42 -12.08 -10.61
CA TYR A 14 -4.47 -10.67 -11.04
C TYR A 14 -3.13 -9.95 -10.96
N VAL A 15 -2.23 -10.35 -10.05
CA VAL A 15 -1.02 -9.58 -9.73
C VAL A 15 0.29 -10.34 -9.88
N ALA A 16 0.26 -11.66 -10.10
CA ALA A 16 1.48 -12.46 -10.20
C ALA A 16 2.42 -11.97 -11.31
N ASP A 17 1.88 -11.57 -12.47
CA ASP A 17 2.64 -10.99 -13.57
C ASP A 17 3.42 -9.73 -13.13
N LEU A 18 2.79 -8.87 -12.32
CA LEU A 18 3.40 -7.65 -11.80
C LEU A 18 4.43 -7.93 -10.71
N LEU A 19 4.12 -8.85 -9.78
CA LEU A 19 5.03 -9.25 -8.70
C LEU A 19 6.33 -9.86 -9.23
N GLU A 20 6.29 -10.50 -10.40
CA GLU A 20 7.49 -11.06 -11.03
C GLU A 20 8.40 -10.01 -11.69
N THR A 21 7.93 -8.77 -11.89
CA THR A 21 8.74 -7.71 -12.49
C THR A 21 9.83 -7.21 -11.55
N ASP A 22 11.01 -6.92 -12.10
CA ASP A 22 12.11 -6.31 -11.34
C ASP A 22 11.71 -4.96 -10.72
N ALA A 23 10.86 -4.21 -11.43
CA ALA A 23 10.34 -2.93 -10.97
C ALA A 23 9.58 -3.05 -9.64
N VAL A 24 8.73 -4.07 -9.48
CA VAL A 24 7.97 -4.29 -8.24
C VAL A 24 8.88 -4.94 -7.19
N LYS A 25 9.67 -5.95 -7.53
CA LYS A 25 10.61 -6.61 -6.61
C LYS A 25 11.57 -5.63 -5.94
N LYS A 26 12.07 -4.64 -6.70
CA LYS A 26 12.97 -3.60 -6.23
C LYS A 26 12.38 -2.73 -5.10
N LEU A 27 11.06 -2.68 -4.92
CA LEU A 27 10.44 -1.99 -3.79
C LEU A 27 10.82 -2.59 -2.42
N ALA A 28 11.32 -3.83 -2.39
CA ALA A 28 11.83 -4.48 -1.17
C ALA A 28 13.05 -3.75 -0.59
N ASP A 29 13.83 -3.06 -1.43
CA ASP A 29 15.05 -2.37 -1.00
C ASP A 29 14.77 -1.00 -0.37
N TYR A 30 13.52 -0.55 -0.34
CA TYR A 30 13.14 0.76 0.15
C TYR A 30 12.28 0.65 1.40
N THR A 31 12.78 1.18 2.51
CA THR A 31 12.03 1.26 3.76
C THR A 31 10.80 2.16 3.61
N GLN A 32 9.65 1.64 4.03
CA GLN A 32 8.40 2.35 4.24
C GLN A 32 8.18 2.51 5.75
N HIS A 33 7.77 3.71 6.16
CA HIS A 33 7.65 4.05 7.59
C HIS A 33 8.91 3.67 8.39
N VAL A 34 8.81 2.80 9.40
CA VAL A 34 9.89 2.50 10.35
C VAL A 34 10.52 1.12 10.13
N HIS A 35 9.72 0.10 9.77
CA HIS A 35 10.18 -1.30 9.72
C HIS A 35 9.66 -2.12 8.54
N SER A 36 8.68 -1.62 7.79
CA SER A 36 8.18 -2.28 6.58
C SER A 36 9.01 -1.85 5.37
N THR A 37 8.99 -2.67 4.33
CA THR A 37 9.44 -2.27 2.99
C THR A 37 8.27 -1.69 2.20
N ARG A 38 8.56 -0.91 1.15
CA ARG A 38 7.53 -0.40 0.25
C ARG A 38 6.82 -1.52 -0.50
N LEU A 39 7.51 -2.64 -0.73
CA LEU A 39 6.89 -3.84 -1.29
C LEU A 39 5.83 -4.43 -0.35
N GLU A 40 6.15 -4.65 0.93
CA GLU A 40 5.20 -5.18 1.91
C GLU A 40 3.99 -4.27 2.11
N HIS A 41 4.23 -2.96 2.15
CA HIS A 41 3.17 -1.96 2.21
C HIS A 41 2.25 -2.05 0.99
N SER A 42 2.82 -2.03 -0.22
CA SER A 42 2.06 -2.09 -1.47
C SER A 42 1.26 -3.38 -1.61
N ILE A 43 1.83 -4.53 -1.23
CA ILE A 43 1.11 -5.82 -1.20
C ILE A 43 -0.07 -5.77 -0.21
N SER A 44 0.13 -5.18 0.97
CA SER A 44 -0.94 -5.05 1.97
C SER A 44 -2.09 -4.19 1.47
N VAL A 45 -1.77 -3.02 0.91
CA VAL A 45 -2.75 -2.10 0.36
C VAL A 45 -3.50 -2.75 -0.79
N SER A 46 -2.78 -3.38 -1.71
CA SER A 46 -3.34 -4.16 -2.81
C SER A 46 -4.34 -5.21 -2.33
N TYR A 47 -3.91 -6.11 -1.44
CA TYR A 47 -4.71 -7.25 -1.02
C TYR A 47 -5.97 -6.84 -0.24
N TYR A 48 -5.86 -5.92 0.72
CA TYR A 48 -7.02 -5.45 1.47
C TYR A 48 -7.99 -4.64 0.60
N SER A 49 -7.48 -3.86 -0.34
CA SER A 49 -8.32 -3.11 -1.28
C SER A 49 -9.06 -4.04 -2.23
N TYR A 50 -8.39 -5.07 -2.75
CA TYR A 50 -9.00 -6.14 -3.55
C TYR A 50 -10.18 -6.80 -2.81
N LEU A 51 -9.99 -7.19 -1.55
CA LEU A 51 -11.04 -7.83 -0.76
C LEU A 51 -12.26 -6.91 -0.57
N LEU A 52 -12.04 -5.62 -0.34
CA LEU A 52 -13.11 -4.62 -0.20
C LEU A 52 -13.81 -4.34 -1.52
N ALA A 53 -13.07 -4.15 -2.61
CA ALA A 53 -13.62 -3.95 -3.94
C ALA A 53 -14.50 -5.14 -4.34
N LYS A 54 -14.02 -6.37 -4.14
CA LYS A 54 -14.79 -7.61 -4.37
C LYS A 54 -16.07 -7.63 -3.52
N LYS A 55 -15.97 -7.33 -2.22
CA LYS A 55 -17.13 -7.28 -1.31
C LYS A 55 -18.17 -6.23 -1.71
N TRP A 56 -17.76 -5.13 -2.35
CA TRP A 56 -18.62 -4.01 -2.75
C TRP A 56 -18.93 -3.98 -4.25
N GLY A 57 -18.73 -5.11 -4.95
CA GLY A 57 -19.03 -5.24 -6.38
C GLY A 57 -18.31 -4.22 -7.25
N GLY A 58 -17.07 -3.88 -6.90
CA GLY A 58 -16.16 -3.07 -7.71
C GLY A 58 -15.27 -3.93 -8.60
N ASP A 59 -14.42 -3.27 -9.39
CA ASP A 59 -13.42 -3.97 -10.20
C ASP A 59 -12.25 -4.43 -9.32
N ALA A 60 -12.36 -5.64 -8.81
CA ALA A 60 -11.39 -6.23 -7.90
C ALA A 60 -10.00 -6.41 -8.56
N LYS A 61 -9.95 -6.72 -9.85
CA LYS A 61 -8.70 -6.91 -10.59
C LYS A 61 -7.96 -5.58 -10.76
N ALA A 62 -8.63 -4.55 -11.28
CA ALA A 62 -8.04 -3.22 -11.42
C ALA A 62 -7.61 -2.66 -10.05
N THR A 63 -8.42 -2.89 -9.01
CA THR A 63 -8.08 -2.46 -7.64
C THR A 63 -6.82 -3.14 -7.10
N ALA A 64 -6.70 -4.47 -7.28
CA ALA A 64 -5.51 -5.22 -6.87
C ALA A 64 -4.26 -4.68 -7.59
N ARG A 65 -4.31 -4.62 -8.92
CA ARG A 65 -3.17 -4.19 -9.73
C ARG A 65 -2.74 -2.76 -9.40
N ALA A 66 -3.67 -1.81 -9.38
CA ALA A 66 -3.37 -0.43 -9.06
C ALA A 66 -2.94 -0.23 -7.61
N GLY A 67 -3.53 -0.98 -6.67
CA GLY A 67 -3.12 -0.99 -5.27
C GLY A 67 -1.69 -1.50 -5.09
N LEU A 68 -1.22 -2.45 -5.90
CA LEU A 68 0.17 -2.91 -5.87
C LEU A 68 1.15 -1.87 -6.43
N LEU A 69 0.69 -1.03 -7.37
CA LEU A 69 1.52 -0.09 -8.11
C LEU A 69 1.47 1.35 -7.57
N HIS A 70 0.60 1.65 -6.60
CA HIS A 70 0.34 3.02 -6.15
C HIS A 70 1.59 3.77 -5.67
N ASP A 71 2.54 3.02 -5.10
CA ASP A 71 3.78 3.50 -4.48
C ASP A 71 5.03 3.10 -5.29
N LEU A 72 4.89 2.91 -6.61
CA LEU A 72 5.99 2.46 -7.48
C LEU A 72 7.03 3.58 -7.76
N PHE A 73 7.85 3.89 -6.75
CA PHE A 73 8.95 4.83 -6.83
C PHE A 73 10.17 4.38 -5.98
N TYR A 74 11.35 4.91 -6.33
CA TYR A 74 12.65 4.33 -5.96
C TYR A 74 13.59 5.34 -5.28
N TYR A 75 13.06 6.23 -4.46
CA TYR A 75 13.84 7.19 -3.69
C TYR A 75 13.32 7.27 -2.24
N ASP A 76 14.14 7.82 -1.34
CA ASP A 76 13.71 8.14 0.02
C ASP A 76 13.14 9.56 0.06
N TRP A 77 11.86 9.68 0.38
CA TRP A 77 11.14 10.95 0.44
C TRP A 77 11.57 11.85 1.61
N ARG A 78 12.27 11.30 2.61
CA ARG A 78 12.78 12.06 3.75
C ARG A 78 13.95 12.94 3.32
N THR A 79 14.82 12.41 2.46
CA THR A 79 16.03 13.08 1.97
C THR A 79 15.84 13.72 0.60
N THR A 80 15.04 13.11 -0.27
CA THR A 80 14.77 13.61 -1.63
C THR A 80 13.64 14.62 -1.61
N LYS A 81 13.91 15.83 -2.10
CA LYS A 81 12.92 16.89 -2.30
C LYS A 81 12.83 17.24 -3.78
N PHE A 82 11.62 17.57 -4.21
CA PHE A 82 11.31 17.95 -5.58
C PHE A 82 10.84 19.40 -5.59
N ASP A 83 11.25 20.17 -6.59
CA ASP A 83 10.84 21.56 -6.74
C ASP A 83 9.38 21.66 -7.18
N GLU A 84 8.85 20.60 -7.81
CA GLU A 84 7.49 20.50 -8.34
C GLU A 84 6.40 20.35 -7.26
N GLY A 85 6.78 20.17 -5.99
CA GLY A 85 5.86 20.22 -4.86
C GLY A 85 6.09 19.16 -3.78
N SER A 86 5.08 18.96 -2.95
CA SER A 86 5.14 18.01 -1.84
C SER A 86 5.28 16.57 -2.32
N HIS A 87 5.84 15.70 -1.47
CA HIS A 87 5.92 14.28 -1.76
C HIS A 87 4.56 13.70 -2.14
N ALA A 88 3.50 14.03 -1.41
CA ALA A 88 2.12 13.60 -1.67
C ALA A 88 1.59 14.00 -3.05
N TYR A 89 2.12 15.08 -3.63
CA TYR A 89 1.78 15.51 -4.99
C TYR A 89 2.64 14.81 -6.04
N VAL A 90 3.93 14.64 -5.80
CA VAL A 90 4.88 14.18 -6.82
C VAL A 90 4.86 12.65 -6.99
N HIS A 91 4.88 11.88 -5.91
CA HIS A 91 5.04 10.42 -6.02
C HIS A 91 3.92 9.70 -6.78
N PRO A 92 2.62 10.08 -6.69
CA PRO A 92 1.58 9.40 -7.45
C PRO A 92 1.80 9.55 -8.96
N ARG A 93 2.33 10.70 -9.40
CA ARG A 93 2.67 10.97 -10.81
C ARG A 93 3.88 10.17 -11.26
N ILE A 94 4.88 10.01 -10.40
CA ILE A 94 6.03 9.15 -10.67
C ILE A 94 5.60 7.68 -10.75
N ALA A 95 4.75 7.25 -9.82
CA ALA A 95 4.21 5.89 -9.76
C ALA A 95 3.43 5.53 -11.04
N VAL A 96 2.53 6.40 -11.51
CA VAL A 96 1.84 6.21 -12.81
C VAL A 96 2.86 6.05 -13.94
N LYS A 97 3.82 6.98 -14.07
CA LYS A 97 4.83 6.93 -15.14
C LYS A 97 5.70 5.68 -15.08
N ASN A 98 5.96 5.13 -13.90
CA ASN A 98 6.72 3.89 -13.75
C ASN A 98 5.86 2.67 -14.06
N ALA A 99 4.60 2.67 -13.64
CA ALA A 99 3.64 1.60 -13.90
C ALA A 99 3.37 1.46 -15.42
N GLU A 100 3.20 2.58 -16.13
CA GLU A 100 3.00 2.61 -17.59
C GLU A 100 4.20 2.04 -18.39
N LYS A 101 5.38 1.88 -17.77
CA LYS A 101 6.54 1.23 -18.42
C LYS A 101 6.51 -0.30 -18.33
N ILE A 102 5.72 -0.87 -17.42
CA ILE A 102 5.72 -2.31 -17.14
C ILE A 102 4.37 -2.98 -17.40
N THR A 103 3.29 -2.22 -17.47
CA THR A 103 1.94 -2.70 -17.83
C THR A 103 1.13 -1.58 -18.47
N GLU A 104 0.15 -1.95 -19.28
CA GLU A 104 -0.92 -1.03 -19.66
C GLU A 104 -1.80 -0.72 -18.44
N LEU A 105 -2.28 0.53 -18.36
CA LEU A 105 -3.18 0.99 -17.30
C LEU A 105 -4.50 1.47 -17.90
N SER A 106 -5.60 0.92 -17.38
CA SER A 106 -6.93 1.46 -17.57
C SER A 106 -7.09 2.84 -16.92
N ASP A 107 -8.13 3.57 -17.29
CA ASP A 107 -8.46 4.85 -16.66
C ASP A 107 -8.74 4.71 -15.16
N LEU A 108 -9.32 3.59 -14.75
CA LEU A 108 -9.55 3.25 -13.35
C LEU A 108 -8.22 3.09 -12.60
N GLU A 109 -7.32 2.24 -13.10
CA GLU A 109 -6.02 2.01 -12.47
C GLU A 109 -5.18 3.28 -12.38
N ARG A 110 -5.19 4.09 -13.45
CA ARG A 110 -4.51 5.39 -13.47
C ARG A 110 -5.08 6.36 -12.43
N ASP A 111 -6.41 6.43 -12.30
CA ASP A 111 -7.07 7.29 -11.29
C ASP A 111 -6.74 6.83 -9.87
N ILE A 112 -6.77 5.52 -9.61
CA ILE A 112 -6.38 4.93 -8.33
C ILE A 112 -4.95 5.36 -7.97
N ILE A 113 -3.97 5.07 -8.83
CA ILE A 113 -2.56 5.37 -8.56
C ILE A 113 -2.36 6.88 -8.41
N LEU A 114 -2.93 7.71 -9.29
CA LEU A 114 -2.69 9.15 -9.28
C LEU A 114 -3.33 9.86 -8.08
N LYS A 115 -4.47 9.35 -7.59
CA LYS A 115 -5.29 10.06 -6.59
C LYS A 115 -5.38 9.35 -5.25
N HIS A 116 -4.64 8.26 -5.03
CA HIS A 116 -4.64 7.58 -3.74
C HIS A 116 -4.23 8.54 -2.59
N MET A 117 -3.50 9.62 -2.86
CA MET A 117 -3.16 10.66 -1.87
C MET A 117 -4.25 11.72 -1.64
N TRP A 118 -5.49 11.46 -2.04
CA TRP A 118 -6.58 12.38 -1.75
C TRP A 118 -6.73 12.64 -0.24
N GLY A 119 -7.02 13.89 0.11
CA GLY A 119 -6.98 14.40 1.49
C GLY A 119 -5.64 15.05 1.84
N ALA A 120 -4.52 14.55 1.30
CA ALA A 120 -3.23 15.26 1.25
C ALA A 120 -3.06 16.07 -0.05
N THR A 121 -3.80 15.69 -1.09
CA THR A 121 -3.97 16.42 -2.34
C THR A 121 -5.44 16.80 -2.55
N ILE A 122 -5.67 17.87 -3.29
CA ILE A 122 -7.00 18.48 -3.50
C ILE A 122 -7.88 17.77 -4.54
N ALA A 123 -7.29 17.00 -5.46
CA ALA A 123 -8.03 16.40 -6.57
C ALA A 123 -8.81 15.14 -6.11
N PRO A 124 -10.16 15.15 -6.15
CA PRO A 124 -10.95 14.01 -5.66
C PRO A 124 -10.86 12.79 -6.61
N PRO A 125 -10.84 11.57 -6.05
CA PRO A 125 -10.93 10.33 -6.82
C PRO A 125 -12.22 10.26 -7.63
N LYS A 126 -12.14 9.70 -8.84
CA LYS A 126 -13.30 9.60 -9.75
C LYS A 126 -14.09 8.32 -9.49
N TYR A 127 -13.42 7.25 -9.07
CA TYR A 127 -14.00 5.92 -8.92
C TYR A 127 -14.05 5.49 -7.46
N LYS A 128 -15.00 4.62 -7.11
CA LYS A 128 -15.16 4.10 -5.75
C LYS A 128 -13.92 3.32 -5.30
N GLU A 129 -13.29 2.57 -6.21
CA GLU A 129 -12.07 1.80 -5.99
C GLU A 129 -10.89 2.71 -5.62
N SER A 130 -10.81 3.90 -6.22
CA SER A 130 -9.81 4.90 -5.87
C SER A 130 -9.96 5.39 -4.43
N TYR A 131 -11.20 5.54 -3.94
CA TYR A 131 -11.44 5.81 -2.51
C TYR A 131 -11.06 4.61 -1.63
N ILE A 132 -11.35 3.38 -2.05
CA ILE A 132 -10.96 2.17 -1.31
C ILE A 132 -9.45 2.17 -1.09
N VAL A 133 -8.66 2.27 -2.17
CA VAL A 133 -7.20 2.26 -2.09
C VAL A 133 -6.70 3.44 -1.27
N THR A 134 -7.29 4.62 -1.45
CA THR A 134 -6.98 5.80 -0.62
C THR A 134 -7.09 5.47 0.85
N PHE A 135 -8.22 4.95 1.34
CA PHE A 135 -8.41 4.71 2.77
C PHE A 135 -7.58 3.54 3.31
N VAL A 136 -7.45 2.47 2.53
CA VAL A 136 -6.67 1.30 2.91
C VAL A 136 -5.18 1.65 3.05
N ASP A 137 -4.64 2.47 2.16
CA ASP A 137 -3.28 3.00 2.25
C ASP A 137 -3.02 3.67 3.61
N LYS A 138 -3.90 4.60 4.03
CA LYS A 138 -3.72 5.32 5.32
C LYS A 138 -3.86 4.36 6.49
N TYR A 139 -4.79 3.41 6.40
CA TYR A 139 -4.95 2.37 7.41
C TYR A 139 -3.67 1.51 7.56
N CYS A 140 -3.10 1.05 6.45
CA CYS A 140 -1.85 0.28 6.45
C CYS A 140 -0.70 1.11 7.00
N ALA A 141 -0.55 2.37 6.55
CA ALA A 141 0.47 3.29 7.03
C ALA A 141 0.42 3.49 8.56
N VAL A 142 -0.78 3.73 9.10
CA VAL A 142 -0.99 3.87 10.56
C VAL A 142 -0.67 2.57 11.29
N LYS A 143 -1.15 1.43 10.78
CA LYS A 143 -0.90 0.11 11.38
C LYS A 143 0.60 -0.22 11.42
N GLU A 144 1.32 0.03 10.32
CA GLU A 144 2.76 -0.20 10.20
C GLU A 144 3.55 0.69 11.16
N ALA A 145 3.17 1.97 11.28
CA ALA A 145 3.77 2.90 12.24
C ALA A 145 3.49 2.50 13.71
N ALA A 146 2.31 1.94 14.01
CA ALA A 146 1.90 1.57 15.36
C ALA A 146 2.40 0.18 15.82
N GLN A 147 2.79 -0.71 14.91
CA GLN A 147 3.30 -2.05 15.25
C GLN A 147 4.42 -2.08 16.30
N PRO A 148 5.49 -1.27 16.22
CA PRO A 148 6.52 -1.24 17.26
C PRO A 148 6.01 -0.71 18.62
N MET A 149 5.00 0.16 18.62
CA MET A 149 4.42 0.69 19.85
C MET A 149 3.54 -0.36 20.54
N THR A 150 2.74 -1.11 19.77
CA THR A 150 1.85 -2.15 20.33
C THR A 150 2.61 -3.37 20.86
N SER A 151 3.73 -3.77 20.27
CA SER A 151 4.58 -4.84 20.79
C SER A 151 5.29 -4.43 22.08
N SER A 152 5.81 -3.20 22.15
CA SER A 152 6.39 -2.63 23.37
C SER A 152 5.35 -2.43 24.48
N MET A 153 4.16 -1.92 24.15
CA MET A 153 3.05 -1.78 25.10
C MET A 153 2.52 -3.13 25.57
N ARG A 154 2.43 -4.14 24.70
CA ARG A 154 2.03 -5.51 25.08
C ARG A 154 3.05 -6.16 26.01
N GLN A 155 4.35 -6.01 25.74
CA GLN A 155 5.41 -6.46 26.65
C GLN A 155 5.34 -5.73 28.00
N LYS A 156 5.16 -4.40 27.99
CA LYS A 156 5.02 -3.62 29.22
C LYS A 156 3.75 -3.98 29.99
N TRP A 157 2.63 -4.22 29.32
CA TRP A 157 1.37 -4.61 29.94
C TRP A 157 1.43 -6.03 30.51
N GLN A 158 2.05 -6.98 29.81
CA GLN A 158 2.37 -8.30 30.36
C GLN A 158 3.35 -8.24 31.54
N HIS A 159 4.32 -7.33 31.51
CA HIS A 159 5.24 -7.11 32.61
C HIS A 159 4.57 -6.50 33.84
N TYR A 160 3.66 -5.53 33.66
CA TYR A 160 2.99 -4.82 34.75
C TYR A 160 1.77 -5.56 35.32
N PHE A 161 1.02 -6.27 34.48
CA PHE A 161 -0.27 -6.88 34.86
C PHE A 161 -0.33 -8.40 34.64
N GLY A 162 0.69 -9.02 34.04
CA GLY A 162 0.75 -10.47 33.83
C GLY A 162 1.34 -11.29 34.98
N LYS A 163 1.61 -10.66 36.14
CA LYS A 163 2.23 -11.29 37.31
C LYS A 163 1.27 -11.70 38.44
N GLU A 164 -0.04 -11.65 38.24
CA GLU A 164 -1.04 -12.04 39.27
C GLU A 164 -1.74 -13.40 39.03
N GLN A 165 -1.16 -14.29 38.22
CA GLN A 165 -1.60 -15.69 38.17
C GLN A 165 -0.41 -16.66 38.04
N SER A 166 0.37 -16.77 39.11
CA SER A 166 1.07 -18.02 39.44
C SER A 166 0.93 -18.24 40.94
N ILE A 167 0.12 -19.25 41.29
CA ILE A 167 -0.15 -19.76 42.64
C ILE A 167 1.16 -20.07 43.36
#